data_AF-L7CSJ8-F1
#
_entry.id   AF-L7CSJ8-F1
#
_cell.length_a   1.000
_cell.length_b   1.000
_cell.length_c   1.000
_cell.angle_alpha   90.00
_cell.angle_beta   90.00
_cell.angle_gamma   90.00
#
_symmetry.space_group_name_H-M   'P 1'
#
loop_
_entity.id
_entity.type
_entity.pdbx_description
1 polymer ?
#
loop_
_entity_poly.entity_id
_entity_poly.type
_entity_poly.pdbx_seq_one_letter_code
_entity_poly.pdbx_strand_id
1 'polypeptide(L)'
;MEKMNRCNLKWPALLGWSFEVAFAGHCNRNEENIMNQRWRVPRNGLVFVSAFAIALIGLGRVASAQEDAVVAAITPEVATSDETASEVAPVYSNFREAYSAAFRFREAGDFQAAKVALQSAIELATRDREIADAHRTLISVHSELGDQDKMFESLEYVVENAPYPAFASLSIGSVNAIARRKGWVNEMKARYEKQLKKDPQDRTALVVMEAYTYNVARDHAKRGEYIDRLLKLNEEEGKPLDVEMMINRAFCDRLTRDFETAAKRYEAVSKESEDVRAYCLMEAAYCWENAGNKKKALKAALAADANGPDKRAKRSLYQWHRTLADLFLTHLKKDEAIKHFEAALEEANIDAYRDQCREKLRIANALKDS
;
A
#
# COMPACT_ATOMS: atom_id res chain seq x y z
N MET A 1 -25.49 59.63 20.93
CA MET A 1 -24.21 58.96 21.22
C MET A 1 -24.53 57.71 22.02
N GLU A 2 -24.48 56.54 21.40
CA GLU A 2 -23.85 55.34 21.97
C GLU A 2 -23.92 54.20 20.95
N LYS A 3 -22.75 53.64 20.66
CA LYS A 3 -22.51 52.57 19.68
C LYS A 3 -22.85 51.24 20.34
N MET A 4 -23.69 50.42 19.70
CA MET A 4 -23.81 49.01 20.04
C MET A 4 -22.93 48.14 19.12
N ASN A 5 -22.31 47.17 19.79
CA ASN A 5 -21.12 46.44 19.39
C ASN A 5 -21.36 45.39 18.30
N ARG A 6 -20.34 45.23 17.44
CA ARG A 6 -20.17 44.09 16.53
C ARG A 6 -19.75 42.86 17.34
N CYS A 7 -20.58 41.82 17.36
CA CYS A 7 -20.16 40.48 17.78
C CYS A 7 -19.44 39.78 16.62
N ASN A 8 -18.11 39.67 16.76
CA ASN A 8 -17.27 38.75 16.00
C ASN A 8 -17.56 37.31 16.43
N LEU A 9 -18.30 36.53 15.63
CA LEU A 9 -18.25 35.07 15.73
C LEU A 9 -17.09 34.54 14.89
N LYS A 10 -16.01 34.15 15.58
CA LYS A 10 -14.95 33.32 15.01
C LYS A 10 -15.49 31.89 14.85
N TRP A 11 -15.52 31.39 13.62
CA TRP A 11 -15.72 29.98 13.30
C TRP A 11 -14.48 29.18 13.72
N PRO A 12 -14.61 28.05 14.44
CA PRO A 12 -13.48 27.16 14.65
C PRO A 12 -13.22 26.38 13.35
N ALA A 13 -11.96 26.43 12.91
CA ALA A 13 -11.43 25.58 11.84
C ALA A 13 -11.57 24.10 12.26
N LEU A 14 -12.48 23.37 11.61
CA LEU A 14 -12.58 21.93 11.75
C LEU A 14 -11.49 21.28 10.91
N LEU A 15 -10.63 20.56 11.62
CA LEU A 15 -9.50 19.77 11.17
C LEU A 15 -9.90 18.85 9.99
N GLY A 16 -9.22 19.02 8.86
CA GLY A 16 -9.23 18.05 7.78
C GLY A 16 -8.56 16.75 8.24
N TRP A 17 -9.36 15.69 8.40
CA TRP A 17 -8.85 14.35 8.63
C TRP A 17 -8.52 13.71 7.28
N SER A 18 -7.22 13.55 7.03
CA SER A 18 -6.68 12.69 5.98
C SER A 18 -7.08 11.24 6.28
N PHE A 19 -7.84 10.58 5.40
CA PHE A 19 -8.10 9.15 5.53
C PHE A 19 -6.93 8.34 4.96
N GLU A 20 -6.20 7.67 5.85
CA GLU A 20 -5.36 6.53 5.52
C GLU A 20 -6.25 5.36 5.09
N VAL A 21 -6.13 4.94 3.82
CA VAL A 21 -6.64 3.65 3.37
C VAL A 21 -5.61 2.60 3.72
N ALA A 22 -5.72 2.02 4.91
CA ALA A 22 -5.04 0.78 5.25
C ALA A 22 -5.66 -0.37 4.44
N PHE A 23 -4.88 -0.94 3.52
CA PHE A 23 -5.20 -2.20 2.86
C PHE A 23 -5.07 -3.32 3.90
N ALA A 24 -6.19 -3.69 4.53
CA ALA A 24 -6.26 -4.92 5.32
C ALA A 24 -6.42 -6.11 4.35
N GLY A 25 -5.33 -6.84 4.16
CA GLY A 25 -5.36 -8.15 3.51
C GLY A 25 -6.26 -9.11 4.29
N HIS A 26 -7.04 -9.88 3.53
CA HIS A 26 -7.75 -11.06 4.01
C HIS A 26 -6.74 -12.04 4.65
N CYS A 27 -6.83 -12.20 5.98
CA CYS A 27 -6.46 -13.44 6.63
C CYS A 27 -7.73 -14.06 7.22
N ASN A 28 -7.87 -15.34 6.93
CA ASN A 28 -9.09 -16.13 7.04
C ASN A 28 -9.45 -16.44 8.50
N ARG A 29 -10.75 -16.68 8.71
CA ARG A 29 -11.36 -17.16 9.96
C ARG A 29 -10.73 -18.46 10.43
N ASN A 30 -10.32 -18.50 11.69
CA ASN A 30 -10.60 -19.57 12.64
C ASN A 30 -10.05 -19.15 14.00
N GLU A 31 -10.94 -18.85 14.95
CA GLU A 31 -10.76 -19.03 16.41
C GLU A 31 -11.94 -18.37 17.15
N GLU A 32 -13.11 -18.99 17.04
CA GLU A 32 -14.11 -18.93 18.10
C GLU A 32 -13.73 -20.00 19.14
N ASN A 33 -13.05 -19.61 20.22
CA ASN A 33 -13.20 -20.20 21.56
C ASN A 33 -12.13 -19.69 22.55
N ILE A 34 -12.26 -18.45 23.03
CA ILE A 34 -11.91 -18.12 24.43
C ILE A 34 -12.92 -17.06 24.92
N MET A 35 -14.08 -17.53 25.39
CA MET A 35 -14.92 -16.74 26.28
C MET A 35 -14.31 -16.67 27.69
N ASN A 36 -14.64 -15.59 28.38
CA ASN A 36 -14.60 -15.39 29.84
C ASN A 36 -13.24 -15.13 30.48
N GLN A 37 -12.88 -13.85 30.60
CA GLN A 37 -12.57 -13.30 31.94
C GLN A 37 -13.12 -11.88 32.11
N ARG A 38 -14.09 -11.78 33.04
CA ARG A 38 -14.63 -10.57 33.63
C ARG A 38 -13.53 -9.82 34.38
N TRP A 39 -13.36 -8.52 34.12
CA TRP A 39 -12.75 -7.61 35.09
C TRP A 39 -13.79 -6.57 35.54
N ARG A 40 -14.17 -6.68 36.81
CA ARG A 40 -14.95 -5.70 37.55
C ARG A 40 -14.04 -4.52 37.89
N VAL A 41 -14.51 -3.30 37.62
CA VAL A 41 -13.91 -2.05 38.12
C VAL A 41 -14.60 -1.68 39.45
N PRO A 42 -13.87 -1.29 40.50
CA PRO A 42 -14.43 -0.51 41.59
C PRO A 42 -14.12 0.99 41.44
N ARG A 43 -15.15 1.79 41.75
CA ARG A 43 -15.15 3.25 41.90
C ARG A 43 -14.61 3.67 43.28
N ASN A 44 -14.02 4.87 43.32
CA ASN A 44 -13.65 5.70 44.49
C ASN A 44 -12.41 5.19 45.25
N GLY A 45 -11.43 5.99 45.69
CA GLY A 45 -11.17 7.42 45.71
C GLY A 45 -9.97 7.69 46.66
N LEU A 46 -9.44 8.91 46.58
CA LEU A 46 -8.47 9.55 47.50
C LEU A 46 -6.96 9.30 47.33
N VAL A 47 -6.27 10.44 47.40
CA VAL A 47 -4.86 10.76 47.21
C VAL A 47 -4.08 10.54 48.52
N PHE A 48 -2.85 10.03 48.43
CA PHE A 48 -1.78 10.37 49.37
C PHE A 48 -0.49 10.65 48.62
N VAL A 49 0.11 11.80 48.91
CA VAL A 49 1.43 12.26 48.50
C VAL A 49 2.44 11.80 49.56
N SER A 50 3.56 11.21 49.15
CA SER A 50 4.84 11.46 49.83
C SER A 50 6.02 11.06 48.95
N ALA A 51 6.87 12.04 48.67
CA ALA A 51 8.24 11.85 48.22
C ALA A 51 9.10 11.35 49.39
N PHE A 52 10.09 10.50 49.13
CA PHE A 52 11.37 10.55 49.84
C PHE A 52 12.49 9.99 48.97
N ALA A 53 13.63 10.66 49.08
CA ALA A 53 14.81 10.54 48.23
C ALA A 53 15.90 9.67 48.89
N ILE A 54 16.77 9.13 48.02
CA ILE A 54 18.23 8.93 48.16
C ILE A 54 18.77 8.15 49.38
N ALA A 55 19.48 7.05 49.09
CA ALA A 55 20.81 6.81 49.66
C ALA A 55 21.65 5.86 48.77
N LEU A 56 22.80 6.38 48.34
CA LEU A 56 23.94 5.75 47.67
C LEU A 56 24.89 5.14 48.72
N ILE A 57 25.32 3.88 48.55
CA ILE A 57 26.62 3.31 48.97
C ILE A 57 26.87 2.12 48.01
N GLY A 58 27.95 1.93 47.25
CA GLY A 58 29.28 2.55 47.25
C GLY A 58 30.36 1.55 47.67
N LEU A 59 31.07 0.99 46.68
CA LEU A 59 32.45 0.42 46.73
C LEU A 59 32.65 -0.92 47.48
N GLY A 60 33.49 -1.86 47.05
CA GLY A 60 34.43 -1.94 45.93
C GLY A 60 35.26 -3.24 45.99
N ARG A 61 35.77 -3.66 44.82
CA ARG A 61 36.98 -4.47 44.46
C ARG A 61 37.53 -5.51 45.46
N VAL A 62 37.99 -6.69 45.01
CA VAL A 62 39.35 -6.91 44.46
C VAL A 62 39.41 -8.26 43.72
N ALA A 63 40.21 -8.31 42.66
CA ALA A 63 40.64 -9.53 41.97
C ALA A 63 41.97 -10.04 42.55
N SER A 64 42.16 -11.37 42.65
CA SER A 64 43.46 -12.02 42.51
C SER A 64 43.31 -13.55 42.38
N ALA A 65 44.09 -14.10 41.45
CA ALA A 65 44.23 -15.52 41.14
C ALA A 65 44.96 -16.33 42.23
N GLN A 66 44.72 -17.65 42.29
CA GLN A 66 45.78 -18.68 42.40
C GLN A 66 45.22 -20.09 42.08
N GLU A 67 46.08 -20.90 41.46
CA GLU A 67 45.90 -22.26 40.94
C GLU A 67 45.76 -23.35 42.02
N ASP A 68 45.08 -24.47 41.71
CA ASP A 68 45.73 -25.80 41.60
C ASP A 68 44.76 -26.99 41.32
N ALA A 69 45.32 -27.96 40.58
CA ALA A 69 45.02 -29.40 40.55
C ALA A 69 43.86 -29.99 39.69
N VAL A 70 44.20 -30.30 38.44
CA VAL A 70 44.18 -31.61 37.76
C VAL A 70 43.17 -32.67 38.24
N VAL A 71 42.20 -33.03 37.38
CA VAL A 71 41.86 -34.44 37.09
C VAL A 71 41.63 -34.59 35.58
N ALA A 72 42.48 -35.39 34.95
CA ALA A 72 42.34 -35.85 33.58
C ALA A 72 41.15 -36.81 33.44
N ALA A 73 40.27 -36.55 32.48
CA ALA A 73 39.36 -37.54 31.94
C ALA A 73 39.44 -37.51 30.41
N ILE A 74 40.10 -38.54 29.89
CA ILE A 74 40.21 -38.90 28.48
C ILE A 74 38.85 -39.45 28.02
N THR A 75 38.33 -38.99 26.88
CA THR A 75 37.40 -39.71 25.98
C THR A 75 37.15 -38.87 24.71
N PRO A 76 36.77 -39.47 23.57
CA PRO A 76 37.62 -39.48 22.39
C PRO A 76 37.20 -38.49 21.30
N GLU A 77 38.19 -38.17 20.49
CA GLU A 77 38.13 -37.52 19.19
C GLU A 77 37.14 -38.27 18.27
N VAL A 78 35.95 -37.70 18.09
CA VAL A 78 35.03 -38.10 17.01
C VAL A 78 35.61 -37.53 15.73
N ALA A 79 36.29 -38.39 14.98
CA ALA A 79 36.68 -38.13 13.61
C ALA A 79 35.43 -37.77 12.80
N THR A 80 35.28 -36.48 12.50
CA THR A 80 34.40 -35.99 11.44
C THR A 80 34.94 -36.53 10.13
N SER A 81 34.39 -37.64 9.67
CA SER A 81 34.49 -38.01 8.25
C SER A 81 33.61 -37.02 7.50
N ASP A 82 34.31 -36.04 6.92
CA ASP A 82 33.80 -35.08 5.95
C ASP A 82 33.49 -35.88 4.66
N GLU A 83 32.40 -36.65 4.69
CA GLU A 83 31.86 -37.31 3.52
C GLU A 83 31.13 -36.23 2.73
N THR A 84 31.87 -35.60 1.83
CA THR A 84 31.33 -34.76 0.76
C THR A 84 30.42 -35.61 -0.11
N ALA A 85 29.18 -35.78 0.34
CA ALA A 85 28.09 -36.23 -0.50
C ALA A 85 27.97 -35.18 -1.62
N SER A 86 28.57 -35.50 -2.76
CA SER A 86 28.20 -34.94 -4.06
C SER A 86 26.70 -35.20 -4.23
N GLU A 87 25.90 -34.24 -3.78
CA GLU A 87 24.44 -34.25 -3.88
C GLU A 87 24.08 -34.28 -5.37
N VAL A 88 23.76 -35.48 -5.87
CA VAL A 88 23.34 -35.66 -7.26
C VAL A 88 22.07 -34.83 -7.42
N ALA A 89 22.16 -33.76 -8.23
CA ALA A 89 21.03 -32.89 -8.49
C ALA A 89 19.83 -33.75 -8.93
N PRO A 90 18.65 -33.61 -8.30
CA PRO A 90 17.48 -34.40 -8.65
C PRO A 90 17.14 -34.20 -10.14
N VAL A 91 17.04 -35.30 -10.88
CA VAL A 91 16.69 -35.28 -12.30
C VAL A 91 15.18 -35.23 -12.44
N TYR A 92 14.66 -34.13 -12.96
CA TYR A 92 13.23 -33.94 -13.22
C TYR A 92 12.91 -34.19 -14.68
N SER A 93 11.75 -34.79 -14.95
CA SER A 93 11.36 -35.17 -16.31
C SER A 93 10.65 -34.04 -17.07
N ASN A 94 10.08 -33.07 -16.36
CA ASN A 94 9.34 -31.94 -16.94
C ASN A 94 9.21 -30.78 -15.94
N PHE A 95 8.77 -29.61 -16.45
CA PHE A 95 8.49 -28.41 -15.65
C PHE A 95 7.63 -28.69 -14.43
N ARG A 96 6.52 -29.42 -14.59
CA ARG A 96 5.53 -29.62 -13.52
C ARG A 96 6.14 -30.39 -12.34
N GLU A 97 6.96 -31.38 -12.63
CA GLU A 97 7.65 -32.19 -11.63
C GLU A 97 8.65 -31.34 -10.84
N ALA A 98 9.54 -30.64 -11.56
CA ALA A 98 10.55 -29.74 -10.97
C ALA A 98 9.91 -28.63 -10.13
N TYR A 99 8.88 -27.98 -10.69
CA TYR A 99 8.15 -26.90 -10.02
C TYR A 99 7.42 -27.41 -8.77
N SER A 100 6.77 -28.58 -8.83
CA SER A 100 6.09 -29.16 -7.66
C SER A 100 7.09 -29.58 -6.57
N ALA A 101 8.25 -30.11 -6.96
CA ALA A 101 9.32 -30.45 -6.02
C ALA A 101 9.83 -29.19 -5.30
N ALA A 102 10.01 -28.08 -6.03
CA ALA A 102 10.42 -26.81 -5.43
C ALA A 102 9.48 -26.32 -4.32
N PHE A 103 8.16 -26.47 -4.49
CA PHE A 103 7.20 -26.12 -3.43
C PHE A 103 7.39 -26.98 -2.19
N ARG A 104 7.59 -28.29 -2.36
CA ARG A 104 7.82 -29.22 -1.23
C ARG A 104 9.10 -28.87 -0.48
N PHE A 105 10.19 -28.61 -1.20
CA PHE A 105 11.45 -28.18 -0.57
C PHE A 105 11.29 -26.85 0.17
N ARG A 106 10.57 -25.88 -0.41
CA ARG A 106 10.29 -24.60 0.25
C ARG A 106 9.46 -24.77 1.52
N GLU A 107 8.45 -25.65 1.50
CA GLU A 107 7.65 -25.97 2.70
C GLU A 107 8.46 -26.69 3.78
N ALA A 108 9.43 -27.51 3.37
CA ALA A 108 10.38 -28.15 4.27
C ALA A 108 11.47 -27.20 4.81
N GLY A 109 11.55 -25.95 4.31
CA GLY A 109 12.59 -24.99 4.65
C GLY A 109 13.93 -25.21 3.94
N ASP A 110 14.00 -26.14 3.01
CA ASP A 110 15.18 -26.38 2.18
C ASP A 110 15.16 -25.45 0.96
N PHE A 111 15.57 -24.21 1.18
CA PHE A 111 15.57 -23.19 0.15
C PHE A 111 16.63 -23.44 -0.94
N GLN A 112 17.70 -24.18 -0.63
CA GLN A 112 18.74 -24.48 -1.61
C GLN A 112 18.26 -25.54 -2.60
N ALA A 113 17.65 -26.63 -2.13
CA ALA A 113 17.02 -27.61 -3.01
C ALA A 113 15.85 -26.99 -3.79
N ALA A 114 15.06 -26.10 -3.16
CA ALA A 114 13.99 -25.37 -3.85
C ALA A 114 14.54 -24.50 -5.00
N LYS A 115 15.68 -23.81 -4.80
CA LYS A 115 16.36 -23.01 -5.83
C LYS A 115 16.79 -23.89 -7.00
N VAL A 116 17.47 -25.01 -6.73
CA VAL A 116 17.92 -25.94 -7.78
C VAL A 116 16.72 -26.47 -8.57
N ALA A 117 15.66 -26.90 -7.87
CA ALA A 117 14.44 -27.39 -8.51
C ALA A 117 13.76 -26.34 -9.40
N LEU A 118 13.74 -25.06 -8.99
CA LEU A 118 13.20 -23.97 -9.80
C LEU A 118 14.07 -23.64 -11.01
N GLN A 119 15.40 -23.74 -10.89
CA GLN A 119 16.30 -23.57 -12.03
C GLN A 119 16.08 -24.68 -13.06
N SER A 120 16.00 -25.93 -12.63
CA SER A 120 15.63 -27.03 -13.53
C SER A 120 14.22 -26.85 -14.11
N ALA A 121 13.27 -26.30 -13.35
CA ALA A 121 11.95 -25.99 -13.89
C ALA A 121 12.05 -24.98 -15.04
N ILE A 122 12.83 -23.91 -14.90
CA ILE A 122 13.06 -22.93 -15.97
C ILE A 122 13.66 -23.60 -17.22
N GLU A 123 14.65 -24.47 -17.06
CA GLU A 123 15.28 -25.19 -18.19
C GLU A 123 14.31 -26.14 -18.91
N LEU A 124 13.37 -26.74 -18.16
CA LEU A 124 12.37 -27.68 -18.67
C LEU A 124 11.07 -26.98 -19.11
N ALA A 125 10.98 -25.67 -18.97
CA ALA A 125 9.79 -24.91 -19.32
C ALA A 125 9.59 -24.89 -20.84
N THR A 126 8.34 -25.02 -21.26
CA THR A 126 7.96 -25.00 -22.69
C THR A 126 7.20 -23.74 -23.06
N ARG A 127 6.81 -22.93 -22.06
CA ARG A 127 5.98 -21.74 -22.21
C ARG A 127 6.55 -20.61 -21.37
N ASP A 128 6.52 -19.38 -21.89
CA ASP A 128 7.01 -18.20 -21.17
C ASP A 128 6.33 -17.99 -19.81
N ARG A 129 5.05 -18.36 -19.72
CA ARG A 129 4.30 -18.32 -18.46
C ARG A 129 4.91 -19.22 -17.38
N GLU A 130 5.41 -20.40 -17.76
CA GLU A 130 6.05 -21.34 -16.82
C GLU A 130 7.35 -20.75 -16.28
N ILE A 131 8.12 -20.09 -17.14
CA ILE A 131 9.35 -19.40 -16.76
C ILE A 131 9.04 -18.23 -15.81
N ALA A 132 8.02 -17.43 -16.12
CA ALA A 132 7.58 -16.34 -15.25
C ALA A 132 7.07 -16.84 -13.87
N ASP A 133 6.34 -17.96 -13.84
CA ASP A 133 5.88 -18.60 -12.60
C ASP A 133 7.07 -19.09 -11.76
N ALA A 134 8.11 -19.65 -12.38
CA ALA A 134 9.35 -20.06 -11.71
C ALA A 134 10.12 -18.87 -11.14
N HIS A 135 10.35 -17.80 -11.92
CA HIS A 135 11.01 -16.59 -11.41
C HIS A 135 10.24 -15.94 -10.26
N ARG A 136 8.90 -15.88 -10.36
CA ARG A 136 8.08 -15.33 -9.26
C ARG A 136 8.26 -16.14 -7.97
N THR A 137 8.38 -17.46 -8.04
CA THR A 137 8.67 -18.28 -6.87
C THR A 137 10.11 -18.08 -6.36
N LEU A 138 11.08 -17.98 -7.27
CA LEU A 138 12.48 -17.71 -6.96
C LEU A 138 12.68 -16.42 -6.16
N ILE A 139 11.85 -15.39 -6.33
CA ILE A 139 11.90 -14.17 -5.50
C ILE A 139 11.88 -14.50 -4.01
N SER A 140 10.95 -15.35 -3.57
CA SER A 140 10.84 -15.74 -2.15
C SER A 140 12.02 -16.62 -1.70
N VAL A 141 12.47 -17.53 -2.57
CA VAL A 141 13.57 -18.45 -2.27
C VAL A 141 14.89 -17.70 -2.13
N HIS A 142 15.22 -16.82 -3.07
CA HIS A 142 16.40 -15.96 -3.00
C HIS A 142 16.37 -15.05 -1.77
N SER A 143 15.20 -14.54 -1.39
CA SER A 143 15.08 -13.73 -0.17
C SER A 143 15.41 -14.51 1.11
N GLU A 144 15.09 -15.81 1.18
CA GLU A 144 15.41 -16.61 2.36
C GLU A 144 16.86 -17.09 2.37
N LEU A 145 17.46 -17.30 1.20
CA LEU A 145 18.89 -17.56 1.06
C LEU A 145 19.77 -16.31 1.29
N GLY A 146 19.19 -15.12 1.33
CA GLY A 146 19.94 -13.86 1.41
C GLY A 146 20.55 -13.42 0.08
N ASP A 147 20.21 -14.09 -1.02
CA ASP A 147 20.65 -13.81 -2.39
C ASP A 147 19.92 -12.59 -2.98
N GLN A 148 20.18 -11.41 -2.42
CA GLN A 148 19.46 -10.18 -2.75
C GLN A 148 19.50 -9.83 -4.25
N ASP A 149 20.66 -9.90 -4.90
CA ASP A 149 20.78 -9.55 -6.31
C ASP A 149 19.98 -10.49 -7.22
N LYS A 150 19.98 -11.79 -6.92
CA LYS A 150 19.21 -12.79 -7.68
C LYS A 150 17.71 -12.65 -7.48
N MET A 151 17.28 -12.19 -6.30
CA MET A 151 15.89 -11.82 -6.08
C MET A 151 15.47 -10.67 -7.00
N PHE A 152 16.30 -9.62 -7.14
CA PHE A 152 15.99 -8.50 -8.04
C PHE A 152 16.04 -8.89 -9.52
N GLU A 153 17.00 -9.71 -9.93
CA GLU A 153 17.03 -10.27 -11.29
C GLU A 153 15.74 -11.06 -11.61
N SER A 154 15.24 -11.84 -10.66
CA SER A 154 13.97 -12.56 -10.82
C SER A 154 12.77 -11.62 -10.89
N LEU A 155 12.78 -10.52 -10.13
CA LEU A 155 11.74 -9.49 -10.25
C LEU A 155 11.78 -8.83 -11.62
N GLU A 156 12.96 -8.44 -12.10
CA GLU A 156 13.16 -7.81 -13.41
C GLU A 156 12.59 -8.70 -14.51
N TYR A 157 12.94 -9.99 -14.51
CA TYR A 157 12.36 -10.96 -15.44
C TYR A 157 10.83 -10.99 -15.39
N VAL A 158 10.25 -11.02 -14.20
CA VAL A 158 8.78 -11.07 -13.99
C VAL A 158 8.10 -9.79 -14.48
N VAL A 159 8.73 -8.63 -14.32
CA VAL A 159 8.19 -7.35 -14.78
C VAL A 159 8.21 -7.27 -16.31
N GLU A 160 9.29 -7.75 -16.94
CA GLU A 160 9.49 -7.72 -18.39
C GLU A 160 8.63 -8.75 -19.13
N ASN A 161 8.41 -9.92 -18.51
CA ASN A 161 7.76 -11.07 -19.15
C ASN A 161 6.44 -11.44 -18.46
N ALA A 162 5.76 -10.47 -17.86
CA ALA A 162 4.53 -10.70 -17.11
C ALA A 162 3.41 -11.27 -18.02
N PRO A 163 2.80 -12.43 -17.69
CA PRO A 163 1.71 -12.98 -18.48
C PRO A 163 0.46 -12.09 -18.50
N TYR A 164 0.30 -11.22 -17.49
CA TYR A 164 -0.75 -10.22 -17.38
C TYR A 164 -0.34 -9.14 -16.35
N PRO A 165 -0.90 -7.91 -16.41
CA PRO A 165 -0.43 -6.78 -15.58
C PRO A 165 -0.43 -7.03 -14.07
N ALA A 166 -1.45 -7.71 -13.54
CA ALA A 166 -1.54 -7.99 -12.10
C ALA A 166 -0.43 -8.94 -11.62
N PHE A 167 0.17 -9.74 -12.50
CA PHE A 167 1.27 -10.65 -12.16
C PHE A 167 2.54 -9.88 -11.72
N ALA A 168 2.93 -8.86 -12.51
CA ALA A 168 4.04 -7.98 -12.17
C ALA A 168 3.73 -7.15 -10.91
N SER A 169 2.55 -6.54 -10.85
CA SER A 169 2.15 -5.68 -9.71
C SER A 169 2.24 -6.41 -8.36
N LEU A 170 1.74 -7.64 -8.29
CA LEU A 170 1.83 -8.46 -7.07
C LEU A 170 3.28 -8.84 -6.70
N SER A 171 4.12 -9.09 -7.71
CA SER A 171 5.53 -9.44 -7.50
C SER A 171 6.35 -8.25 -7.01
N ILE A 172 6.14 -7.07 -7.60
CA ILE A 172 6.74 -5.81 -7.12
C ILE A 172 6.30 -5.50 -5.69
N GLY A 173 5.00 -5.64 -5.39
CA GLY A 173 4.48 -5.47 -4.03
C GLY A 173 5.12 -6.43 -3.02
N SER A 174 5.34 -7.68 -3.42
CA SER A 174 6.02 -8.69 -2.60
C SER A 174 7.47 -8.31 -2.33
N VAL A 175 8.21 -7.89 -3.36
CA VAL A 175 9.61 -7.45 -3.20
C VAL A 175 9.71 -6.19 -2.33
N ASN A 176 8.81 -5.22 -2.49
CA ASN A 176 8.75 -4.04 -1.62
C ASN A 176 8.51 -4.41 -0.14
N ALA A 177 7.69 -5.44 0.13
CA ALA A 177 7.46 -5.94 1.48
C ALA A 177 8.69 -6.69 2.03
N ILE A 178 9.30 -7.56 1.21
CA ILE A 178 10.53 -8.27 1.55
C ILE A 178 11.66 -7.30 1.86
N ALA A 179 11.90 -6.32 0.99
CA ALA A 179 12.97 -5.35 1.15
C ALA A 179 12.83 -4.55 2.44
N ARG A 180 11.60 -4.14 2.80
CA ARG A 180 11.33 -3.51 4.11
C ARG A 180 11.64 -4.43 5.28
N ARG A 181 11.19 -5.69 5.22
CA ARG A 181 11.40 -6.67 6.30
C ARG A 181 12.87 -7.02 6.51
N LYS A 182 13.65 -7.16 5.43
CA LYS A 182 15.06 -7.56 5.47
C LYS A 182 16.02 -6.36 5.55
N GLY A 183 15.52 -5.12 5.52
CA GLY A 183 16.33 -3.90 5.57
C GLY A 183 16.97 -3.49 4.24
N TRP A 184 16.61 -4.15 3.13
CA TRP A 184 17.19 -4.00 1.79
C TRP A 184 16.64 -2.83 0.96
N VAL A 185 15.98 -1.88 1.62
CA VAL A 185 15.28 -0.78 0.93
C VAL A 185 16.24 0.15 0.21
N ASN A 186 17.39 0.44 0.82
CA ASN A 186 18.36 1.39 0.27
C ASN A 186 19.08 0.81 -0.93
N GLU A 187 19.40 -0.47 -0.87
CA GLU A 187 20.06 -1.25 -1.93
C GLU A 187 19.13 -1.40 -3.14
N MET A 188 17.84 -1.71 -2.91
CA MET A 188 16.83 -1.75 -3.96
C MET A 188 16.75 -0.39 -4.67
N LYS A 189 16.60 0.70 -3.90
CA LYS A 189 16.58 2.06 -4.45
C LYS A 189 17.85 2.35 -5.26
N ALA A 190 19.02 2.07 -4.71
CA ALA A 190 20.30 2.34 -5.36
C ALA A 190 20.46 1.57 -6.68
N ARG A 191 20.02 0.31 -6.73
CA ARG A 191 20.04 -0.52 -7.95
C ARG A 191 19.22 0.13 -9.07
N TYR A 192 17.95 0.43 -8.81
CA TYR A 192 17.06 0.97 -9.85
C TYR A 192 17.38 2.42 -10.20
N GLU A 193 17.85 3.25 -9.26
CA GLU A 193 18.38 4.58 -9.59
C GLU A 193 19.64 4.49 -10.47
N LYS A 194 20.50 3.50 -10.25
CA LYS A 194 21.68 3.26 -11.11
C LYS A 194 21.26 2.83 -12.51
N GLN A 195 20.23 2.00 -12.66
CA GLN A 195 19.65 1.65 -13.97
C GLN A 195 19.10 2.90 -14.66
N LEU A 196 18.27 3.69 -13.98
CA LEU A 196 17.70 4.92 -14.55
C LEU A 196 18.73 6.02 -14.89
N LYS A 197 19.90 6.00 -14.24
CA LYS A 197 21.03 6.86 -14.61
C LYS A 197 21.71 6.42 -15.91
N LYS A 198 21.75 5.12 -16.19
CA LYS A 198 22.31 4.57 -17.42
C LYS A 198 21.33 4.72 -18.58
N ASP A 199 20.08 4.38 -18.34
CA ASP A 199 18.99 4.53 -19.27
C ASP A 199 17.79 5.21 -18.59
N PRO A 200 17.58 6.51 -18.82
CA PRO A 200 16.43 7.23 -18.29
C PRO A 200 15.07 6.73 -18.78
N GLN A 201 15.01 5.85 -19.78
CA GLN A 201 13.78 5.24 -20.29
C GLN A 201 13.67 3.75 -19.93
N ASP A 202 14.54 3.23 -19.06
CA ASP A 202 14.45 1.85 -18.56
C ASP A 202 13.08 1.62 -17.91
N ARG A 203 12.21 0.89 -18.62
CA ARG A 203 10.83 0.66 -18.18
C ARG A 203 10.75 -0.15 -16.91
N THR A 204 11.57 -1.20 -16.80
CA THR A 204 11.58 -2.08 -15.63
C THR A 204 11.90 -1.26 -14.40
N ALA A 205 12.95 -0.44 -14.46
CA ALA A 205 13.33 0.44 -13.37
C ALA A 205 12.28 1.53 -13.09
N LEU A 206 11.65 2.11 -14.12
CA LEU A 206 10.56 3.09 -13.94
C LEU A 206 9.35 2.49 -13.21
N VAL A 207 8.90 1.30 -13.61
CA VAL A 207 7.76 0.61 -12.99
C VAL A 207 8.07 0.23 -11.55
N VAL A 208 9.26 -0.30 -11.28
CA VAL A 208 9.66 -0.66 -9.91
C VAL A 208 9.79 0.59 -9.03
N MET A 209 10.37 1.67 -9.55
CA MET A 209 10.54 2.92 -8.80
C MET A 209 9.22 3.67 -8.57
N GLU A 210 8.27 3.62 -9.50
CA GLU A 210 6.89 4.11 -9.28
C GLU A 210 6.27 3.37 -8.07
N ALA A 211 6.31 2.04 -8.08
CA ALA A 211 5.73 1.25 -7.00
C ALA A 211 6.47 1.44 -5.67
N TYR A 212 7.80 1.60 -5.70
CA TYR A 212 8.62 1.93 -4.53
C TYR A 212 8.19 3.28 -3.92
N THR A 213 8.04 4.32 -4.75
CA THR A 213 7.62 5.64 -4.26
C THR A 213 6.22 5.62 -3.66
N TYR A 214 5.32 4.77 -4.18
CA TYR A 214 3.99 4.61 -3.63
C TYR A 214 3.95 3.79 -2.33
N ASN A 215 4.63 2.64 -2.28
CA ASN A 215 4.46 1.65 -1.21
C ASN A 215 5.47 1.77 -0.07
N VAL A 216 6.64 2.36 -0.34
CA VAL A 216 7.78 2.38 0.58
C VAL A 216 8.13 3.81 0.96
N ALA A 217 8.53 4.64 0.00
CA ALA A 217 8.99 6.00 0.30
C ALA A 217 7.85 6.97 0.64
N ARG A 218 6.62 6.69 0.17
CA ARG A 218 5.46 7.62 0.24
C ARG A 218 5.76 8.99 -0.37
N ASP A 219 6.60 9.02 -1.40
CA ASP A 219 6.95 10.25 -2.13
C ASP A 219 6.05 10.40 -3.36
N HIS A 220 4.92 11.09 -3.16
CA HIS A 220 3.92 11.28 -4.21
C HIS A 220 4.37 12.22 -5.33
N ALA A 221 5.28 13.16 -5.05
CA ALA A 221 5.84 14.04 -6.07
C ALA A 221 6.73 13.23 -7.02
N LYS A 222 7.64 12.42 -6.46
CA LYS A 222 8.52 11.55 -7.26
C LYS A 222 7.74 10.46 -8.00
N ARG A 223 6.70 9.90 -7.38
CA ARG A 223 5.75 8.99 -8.05
C ARG A 223 5.16 9.63 -9.30
N GLY A 224 4.69 10.87 -9.18
CA GLY A 224 4.15 11.64 -10.31
C GLY A 224 5.14 11.77 -11.48
N GLU A 225 6.41 12.07 -11.18
CA GLU A 225 7.48 12.14 -12.20
C GLU A 225 7.68 10.80 -12.93
N TYR A 226 7.71 9.68 -12.20
CA TYR A 226 7.86 8.35 -12.83
C TYR A 226 6.65 8.00 -13.69
N ILE A 227 5.44 8.32 -13.24
CA ILE A 227 4.22 8.14 -14.03
C ILE A 227 4.26 8.99 -15.32
N ASP A 228 4.68 10.25 -15.24
CA ASP A 228 4.81 11.11 -16.43
C ASP A 228 5.80 10.51 -17.45
N ARG A 229 6.93 9.95 -16.97
CA ARG A 229 7.91 9.25 -17.82
C ARG A 229 7.35 7.97 -18.45
N LEU A 230 6.58 7.18 -17.69
CA LEU A 230 5.93 5.96 -18.18
C LEU A 230 4.83 6.26 -19.21
N LEU A 231 4.02 7.30 -18.99
CA LEU A 231 3.00 7.75 -19.95
C LEU A 231 3.65 8.16 -21.27
N LYS A 232 4.72 8.96 -21.20
CA LYS A 232 5.49 9.36 -22.39
C LYS A 232 6.07 8.15 -23.13
N LEU A 233 6.65 7.19 -22.40
CA LEU A 233 7.23 6.00 -23.00
C LEU A 233 6.16 5.09 -23.63
N ASN A 234 4.96 5.03 -23.05
CA ASN A 234 3.83 4.31 -23.65
C ASN A 234 3.37 4.98 -24.96
N GLU A 235 3.33 6.31 -25.00
CA GLU A 235 3.02 7.07 -26.23
C GLU A 235 4.07 6.82 -27.33
N GLU A 236 5.35 6.88 -27.00
CA GLU A 236 6.47 6.61 -27.92
C GLU A 236 6.42 5.17 -28.49
N GLU A 237 5.91 4.21 -27.72
CA GLU A 237 5.73 2.82 -28.15
C GLU A 237 4.40 2.54 -28.86
N GLY A 238 3.54 3.56 -29.02
CA GLY A 238 2.22 3.40 -29.61
C GLY A 238 1.29 2.52 -28.77
N LYS A 239 1.51 2.41 -27.46
CA LYS A 239 0.61 1.69 -26.56
C LYS A 239 -0.71 2.45 -26.43
N PRO A 240 -1.85 1.74 -26.22
CA PRO A 240 -3.12 2.38 -25.95
C PRO A 240 -3.06 3.33 -24.74
N LEU A 241 -3.96 4.30 -24.72
CA LEU A 241 -4.10 5.25 -23.61
C LEU A 241 -4.29 4.50 -22.28
N ASP A 242 -3.37 4.72 -21.35
CA ASP A 242 -3.44 4.13 -20.01
C ASP A 242 -4.23 5.04 -19.05
N VAL A 243 -5.55 4.93 -19.13
CA VAL A 243 -6.50 5.73 -18.35
C VAL A 243 -6.24 5.62 -16.85
N GLU A 244 -5.93 4.41 -16.35
CA GLU A 244 -5.69 4.19 -14.93
C GLU A 244 -4.39 4.87 -14.48
N MET A 245 -3.33 4.82 -15.29
CA MET A 245 -2.09 5.53 -14.99
C MET A 245 -2.28 7.06 -15.00
N MET A 246 -3.11 7.60 -15.90
CA MET A 246 -3.46 9.03 -15.89
C MET A 246 -4.26 9.44 -14.64
N ILE A 247 -5.20 8.60 -14.19
CA ILE A 247 -5.93 8.80 -12.92
C ILE A 247 -4.95 8.80 -11.75
N ASN A 248 -4.03 7.82 -11.70
CA ASN A 248 -3.00 7.75 -10.66
C ASN A 248 -2.10 8.99 -10.67
N ARG A 249 -1.81 9.57 -11.84
CA ARG A 249 -1.05 10.82 -11.94
C ARG A 249 -1.80 12.00 -11.32
N ALA A 250 -3.09 12.15 -11.60
CA ALA A 250 -3.94 13.18 -11.01
C ALA A 250 -4.08 12.99 -9.48
N PHE A 251 -4.15 11.74 -9.04
CA PHE A 251 -4.15 11.39 -7.63
C PHE A 251 -2.85 11.80 -6.91
N CYS A 252 -1.69 11.67 -7.57
CA CYS A 252 -0.43 12.19 -7.02
C CYS A 252 -0.49 13.71 -6.78
N ASP A 253 -0.99 14.50 -7.74
CA ASP A 253 -1.16 15.95 -7.58
C ASP A 253 -2.12 16.27 -6.41
N ARG A 254 -3.18 15.48 -6.26
CA ARG A 254 -4.11 15.62 -5.13
C ARG A 254 -3.42 15.38 -3.79
N LEU A 255 -2.57 14.36 -3.69
CA LEU A 255 -1.84 14.04 -2.46
C LEU A 255 -0.75 15.05 -2.11
N THR A 256 -0.13 15.67 -3.12
CA THR A 256 0.82 16.78 -2.92
C THR A 256 0.12 18.13 -2.71
N ARG A 257 -1.22 18.14 -2.67
CA ARG A 257 -2.08 19.33 -2.50
C ARG A 257 -2.02 20.33 -3.65
N ASP A 258 -1.53 19.94 -4.81
CA ASP A 258 -1.70 20.70 -6.05
C ASP A 258 -3.09 20.40 -6.64
N PHE A 259 -4.11 20.90 -5.94
CA PHE A 259 -5.50 20.62 -6.26
C PHE A 259 -5.94 21.19 -7.60
N GLU A 260 -5.38 22.32 -8.04
CA GLU A 260 -5.72 22.89 -9.34
C GLU A 260 -5.20 22.01 -10.49
N THR A 261 -3.95 21.55 -10.42
CA THR A 261 -3.40 20.63 -11.43
C THR A 261 -4.15 19.30 -11.40
N ALA A 262 -4.41 18.74 -10.22
CA ALA A 262 -5.18 17.51 -10.06
C ALA A 262 -6.56 17.61 -10.73
N ALA A 263 -7.29 18.70 -10.47
CA ALA A 263 -8.62 18.92 -11.04
C ALA A 263 -8.58 18.96 -12.58
N LYS A 264 -7.63 19.70 -13.16
CA LYS A 264 -7.46 19.78 -14.62
C LYS A 264 -7.14 18.42 -15.23
N ARG A 265 -6.31 17.61 -14.59
CA ARG A 265 -5.98 16.26 -15.09
C ARG A 265 -7.18 15.33 -15.03
N TYR A 266 -7.94 15.33 -13.93
CA TYR A 266 -9.19 14.56 -13.87
C TYR A 266 -10.20 14.99 -14.93
N GLU A 267 -10.38 16.30 -15.16
CA GLU A 267 -11.24 16.81 -16.25
C GLU A 267 -10.75 16.45 -17.65
N ALA A 268 -9.44 16.26 -17.84
CA ALA A 268 -8.90 15.78 -19.10
C ALA A 268 -9.25 14.30 -19.29
N VAL A 269 -8.98 13.46 -18.28
CA VAL A 269 -9.28 12.01 -18.32
C VAL A 269 -10.78 11.74 -18.55
N SER A 270 -11.66 12.53 -17.94
CA SER A 270 -13.11 12.35 -18.11
C SER A 270 -13.63 12.55 -19.54
N LYS A 271 -12.85 13.24 -20.39
CA LYS A 271 -13.15 13.43 -21.81
C LYS A 271 -12.65 12.28 -22.67
N GLU A 272 -11.57 11.62 -22.25
CA GLU A 272 -10.93 10.53 -22.99
C GLU A 272 -11.62 9.18 -22.79
N SER A 273 -12.27 8.96 -21.65
CA SER A 273 -12.90 7.68 -21.33
C SER A 273 -14.26 7.85 -20.67
N GLU A 274 -15.31 7.30 -21.31
CA GLU A 274 -16.67 7.34 -20.77
C GLU A 274 -16.81 6.49 -19.50
N ASP A 275 -16.07 5.37 -19.41
CA ASP A 275 -16.14 4.40 -18.31
C ASP A 275 -15.66 4.94 -16.96
N VAL A 276 -14.92 6.05 -16.96
CA VAL A 276 -14.40 6.70 -15.74
C VAL A 276 -14.85 8.17 -15.65
N ARG A 277 -15.74 8.61 -16.53
CA ARG A 277 -16.10 10.02 -16.70
C ARG A 277 -16.70 10.58 -15.42
N ALA A 278 -17.67 9.89 -14.82
CA ALA A 278 -18.35 10.41 -13.65
C ALA A 278 -17.44 10.44 -12.43
N TYR A 279 -16.62 9.39 -12.25
CA TYR A 279 -15.61 9.35 -11.19
C TYR A 279 -14.61 10.49 -11.30
N CYS A 280 -14.05 10.70 -12.50
CA CYS A 280 -13.07 11.76 -12.72
C CYS A 280 -13.70 13.15 -12.53
N LEU A 281 -14.95 13.38 -12.98
CA LEU A 281 -15.64 14.64 -12.73
C LEU A 281 -15.90 14.88 -11.22
N MET A 282 -16.23 13.83 -10.46
CA MET A 282 -16.39 13.92 -9.02
C MET A 282 -15.05 14.26 -8.32
N GLU A 283 -13.95 13.59 -8.66
CA GLU A 283 -12.62 13.89 -8.11
C GLU A 283 -12.15 15.30 -8.52
N ALA A 284 -12.45 15.73 -9.76
CA ALA A 284 -12.19 17.09 -10.21
C ALA A 284 -12.98 18.11 -9.39
N ALA A 285 -14.25 17.84 -9.09
CA ALA A 285 -15.08 18.70 -8.25
C ALA A 285 -14.50 18.85 -6.83
N TYR A 286 -14.10 17.72 -6.22
CA TYR A 286 -13.40 17.71 -4.94
C TYR A 286 -12.13 18.56 -4.98
N CYS A 287 -11.30 18.39 -6.01
CA CYS A 287 -10.05 19.13 -6.15
C CYS A 287 -10.31 20.63 -6.39
N TRP A 288 -11.28 21.01 -7.23
CA TRP A 288 -11.63 22.41 -7.42
C TRP A 288 -12.12 23.08 -6.14
N GLU A 289 -12.88 22.38 -5.29
CA GLU A 289 -13.34 22.92 -4.01
C GLU A 289 -12.15 23.18 -3.09
N ASN A 290 -11.21 22.23 -2.99
CA ASN A 290 -10.00 22.38 -2.18
C ASN A 290 -9.01 23.43 -2.75
N ALA A 291 -9.07 23.72 -4.04
CA ALA A 291 -8.37 24.83 -4.67
C ALA A 291 -9.08 26.19 -4.47
N GLY A 292 -10.25 26.21 -3.80
CA GLY A 292 -11.05 27.41 -3.58
C GLY A 292 -11.87 27.87 -4.79
N ASN A 293 -11.91 27.09 -5.88
CA ASN A 293 -12.66 27.42 -7.08
C ASN A 293 -14.09 26.84 -7.04
N LYS A 294 -14.90 27.41 -6.16
CA LYS A 294 -16.28 26.96 -5.88
C LYS A 294 -17.17 26.84 -7.12
N LYS A 295 -16.99 27.74 -8.10
CA LYS A 295 -17.77 27.72 -9.35
C LYS A 295 -17.43 26.50 -10.20
N LYS A 296 -16.15 26.16 -10.35
CA LYS A 296 -15.74 24.97 -11.09
C LYS A 296 -16.07 23.69 -10.32
N ALA A 297 -15.94 23.70 -9.00
CA ALA A 297 -16.33 22.59 -8.13
C ALA A 297 -17.79 22.20 -8.35
N LEU A 298 -18.72 23.16 -8.18
CA LEU A 298 -20.14 22.91 -8.39
C LEU A 298 -20.45 22.46 -9.82
N LYS A 299 -19.82 23.08 -10.83
CA LYS A 299 -20.01 22.68 -12.24
C LYS A 299 -19.62 21.22 -12.48
N ALA A 300 -18.46 20.80 -11.96
CA ALA A 300 -17.98 19.43 -12.11
C ALA A 300 -18.84 18.44 -11.32
N ALA A 301 -19.29 18.81 -10.11
CA ALA A 301 -20.19 17.97 -9.30
C ALA A 301 -21.53 17.71 -10.00
N LEU A 302 -22.17 18.76 -10.55
CA LEU A 302 -23.40 18.62 -11.33
C LEU A 302 -23.19 17.75 -12.59
N ALA A 303 -22.04 17.91 -13.27
CA ALA A 303 -21.71 17.08 -14.42
C ALA A 303 -21.48 15.61 -14.03
N ALA A 304 -20.85 15.34 -12.89
CA ALA A 304 -20.68 13.99 -12.36
C ALA A 304 -22.02 13.33 -12.02
N ASP A 305 -22.91 14.05 -11.32
CA ASP A 305 -24.25 13.53 -10.99
C ASP A 305 -25.08 13.22 -12.25
N ALA A 306 -25.02 14.10 -13.26
CA ALA A 306 -25.74 13.89 -14.52
C ALA A 306 -25.30 12.64 -15.29
N ASN A 307 -24.05 12.17 -15.11
CA ASN A 307 -23.58 10.93 -15.72
C ASN A 307 -23.95 9.68 -14.90
N GLY A 308 -24.31 9.85 -13.62
CA GLY A 308 -24.50 8.74 -12.68
C GLY A 308 -23.18 8.05 -12.30
N PRO A 309 -23.19 7.07 -11.39
CA PRO A 309 -21.97 6.37 -11.01
C PRO A 309 -21.47 5.48 -12.16
N ASP A 310 -20.16 5.46 -12.38
CA ASP A 310 -19.53 4.52 -13.31
C ASP A 310 -19.74 3.06 -12.87
N LYS A 311 -19.51 2.07 -13.75
CA LYS A 311 -19.70 0.61 -13.51
C LYS A 311 -18.78 -0.01 -12.44
N ARG A 312 -18.14 0.79 -11.58
CA ARG A 312 -17.17 0.34 -10.57
C ARG A 312 -17.86 -0.46 -9.44
N ALA A 313 -17.06 -1.22 -8.70
CA ALA A 313 -17.53 -2.09 -7.62
C ALA A 313 -18.37 -1.34 -6.57
N LYS A 314 -19.37 -2.01 -5.96
CA LYS A 314 -20.31 -1.41 -5.00
C LYS A 314 -19.67 -0.56 -3.89
N ARG A 315 -18.49 -0.94 -3.38
CA ARG A 315 -17.76 -0.16 -2.36
C ARG A 315 -17.43 1.26 -2.82
N SER A 316 -17.28 1.47 -4.12
CA SER A 316 -17.06 2.78 -4.72
C SER A 316 -18.33 3.63 -4.78
N LEU A 317 -19.53 3.03 -4.72
CA LEU A 317 -20.81 3.77 -4.78
C LEU A 317 -21.05 4.59 -3.52
N TYR A 318 -20.81 4.01 -2.33
CA TYR A 318 -20.85 4.77 -1.08
C TYR A 318 -19.97 6.02 -1.16
N GLN A 319 -18.70 5.86 -1.56
CA GLN A 319 -17.77 6.98 -1.66
C GLN A 319 -18.23 8.02 -2.68
N TRP A 320 -18.74 7.57 -3.83
CA TRP A 320 -19.24 8.44 -4.88
C TRP A 320 -20.39 9.33 -4.38
N HIS A 321 -21.43 8.71 -3.83
CA HIS A 321 -22.56 9.42 -3.25
C HIS A 321 -22.11 10.32 -2.10
N ARG A 322 -21.29 9.81 -1.19
CA ARG A 322 -20.83 10.55 -0.02
C ARG A 322 -20.06 11.81 -0.41
N THR A 323 -19.17 11.75 -1.41
CA THR A 323 -18.40 12.90 -1.89
C THR A 323 -19.28 13.94 -2.57
N LEU A 324 -20.19 13.52 -3.46
CA LEU A 324 -21.12 14.45 -4.11
C LEU A 324 -22.05 15.13 -3.09
N ALA A 325 -22.55 14.37 -2.11
CA ALA A 325 -23.40 14.91 -1.05
C ALA A 325 -22.69 16.03 -0.24
N ASP A 326 -21.42 15.85 0.14
CA ASP A 326 -20.64 16.88 0.84
C ASP A 326 -20.41 18.12 -0.03
N LEU A 327 -20.14 17.94 -1.33
CA LEU A 327 -19.96 19.04 -2.26
C LEU A 327 -21.26 19.84 -2.41
N PHE A 328 -22.38 19.16 -2.65
CA PHE A 328 -23.69 19.82 -2.77
C PHE A 328 -24.10 20.52 -1.47
N LEU A 329 -23.85 19.90 -0.32
CA LEU A 329 -24.08 20.53 0.99
C LEU A 329 -23.26 21.82 1.15
N THR A 330 -21.97 21.78 0.78
CA THR A 330 -21.07 22.95 0.81
C THR A 330 -21.56 24.08 -0.09
N HIS A 331 -22.21 23.75 -1.20
CA HIS A 331 -22.80 24.69 -2.14
C HIS A 331 -24.28 25.01 -1.90
N LEU A 332 -24.85 24.58 -0.77
CA LEU A 332 -26.26 24.80 -0.39
C LEU A 332 -27.28 24.27 -1.42
N LYS A 333 -26.90 23.20 -2.12
CA LYS A 333 -27.73 22.43 -3.05
C LYS A 333 -28.47 21.35 -2.28
N LYS A 334 -29.57 21.75 -1.64
CA LYS A 334 -30.30 20.95 -0.66
C LYS A 334 -30.79 19.62 -1.23
N ASP A 335 -31.52 19.67 -2.35
CA ASP A 335 -32.16 18.49 -2.93
C ASP A 335 -31.11 17.48 -3.42
N GLU A 336 -30.08 17.97 -4.11
CA GLU A 336 -28.97 17.13 -4.57
C GLU A 336 -28.19 16.54 -3.38
N ALA A 337 -27.94 17.32 -2.33
CA ALA A 337 -27.28 16.82 -1.12
C ALA A 337 -28.09 15.70 -0.44
N ILE A 338 -29.40 15.89 -0.25
CA ILE A 338 -30.28 14.89 0.35
C ILE A 338 -30.29 13.61 -0.48
N LYS A 339 -30.54 13.72 -1.80
CA LYS A 339 -30.52 12.59 -2.74
C LYS A 339 -29.27 11.73 -2.57
N HIS A 340 -28.09 12.35 -2.55
CA HIS A 340 -26.85 11.59 -2.44
C HIS A 340 -26.57 11.09 -1.02
N PHE A 341 -26.96 11.80 0.04
CA PHE A 341 -26.81 11.26 1.39
C PHE A 341 -27.72 10.07 1.67
N GLU A 342 -28.94 10.05 1.13
CA GLU A 342 -29.85 8.90 1.22
C GLU A 342 -29.27 7.68 0.50
N ALA A 343 -28.81 7.85 -0.74
CA ALA A 343 -28.16 6.77 -1.47
C ALA A 343 -26.85 6.30 -0.80
N ALA A 344 -26.05 7.21 -0.22
CA ALA A 344 -24.89 6.83 0.58
C ALA A 344 -25.28 6.02 1.83
N LEU A 345 -26.41 6.34 2.48
CA LEU A 345 -26.90 5.61 3.63
C LEU A 345 -27.31 4.17 3.27
N GLU A 346 -27.92 3.97 2.09
CA GLU A 346 -28.29 2.65 1.57
C GLU A 346 -27.06 1.79 1.25
N GLU A 347 -26.04 2.38 0.63
CA GLU A 347 -24.80 1.68 0.26
C GLU A 347 -23.84 1.47 1.46
N ALA A 348 -24.01 2.22 2.54
CA ALA A 348 -23.17 2.09 3.73
C ALA A 348 -23.38 0.73 4.40
N ASN A 349 -22.29 -0.03 4.52
CA ASN A 349 -22.22 -1.35 5.13
C ASN A 349 -21.59 -1.35 6.54
N ILE A 350 -21.22 -0.16 7.05
CA ILE A 350 -20.64 0.05 8.39
C ILE A 350 -21.50 1.06 9.14
N ASP A 351 -21.88 0.77 10.38
CA ASP A 351 -22.81 1.60 11.15
C ASP A 351 -22.29 3.02 11.40
N ALA A 352 -20.99 3.19 11.63
CA ALA A 352 -20.38 4.51 11.76
C ALA A 352 -20.60 5.40 10.51
N TYR A 353 -20.60 4.81 9.31
CA TYR A 353 -20.88 5.55 8.08
C TYR A 353 -22.35 5.90 7.94
N ARG A 354 -23.24 5.00 8.37
CA ARG A 354 -24.68 5.27 8.42
C ARG A 354 -25.00 6.43 9.36
N ASP A 355 -24.39 6.45 10.54
CA ASP A 355 -24.60 7.52 11.53
C ASP A 355 -24.09 8.87 11.02
N GLN A 356 -22.93 8.88 10.34
CA GLN A 356 -22.42 10.09 9.67
C GLN A 356 -23.39 10.59 8.57
N CYS A 357 -23.93 9.69 7.76
CA CYS A 357 -24.91 10.06 6.72
C CYS A 357 -26.21 10.60 7.35
N ARG A 358 -26.73 9.99 8.42
CA ARG A 358 -27.91 10.48 9.15
C ARG A 358 -27.70 11.87 9.75
N GLU A 359 -26.51 12.12 10.32
CA GLU A 359 -26.16 13.45 10.85
C GLU A 359 -26.16 14.48 9.73
N LYS A 360 -25.49 14.18 8.62
CA LYS A 360 -25.41 15.08 7.47
C LYS A 360 -26.76 15.30 6.79
N LEU A 361 -27.63 14.28 6.74
CA LEU A 361 -29.03 14.41 6.29
C LEU A 361 -29.80 15.38 7.17
N ARG A 362 -29.64 15.32 8.51
CA ARG A 362 -30.29 16.29 9.41
C ARG A 362 -29.83 17.71 9.11
N ILE A 363 -28.53 17.92 8.85
CA ILE A 363 -27.98 19.22 8.46
C ILE A 363 -28.55 19.67 7.11
N ALA A 364 -28.57 18.80 6.09
CA ALA A 364 -29.09 19.13 4.77
C ALA A 364 -30.58 19.47 4.79
N ASN A 365 -31.40 18.72 5.55
CA ASN A 365 -32.82 18.99 5.73
C ASN A 365 -33.10 20.32 6.44
N ALA A 366 -32.19 20.77 7.30
CA ALA A 366 -32.29 22.06 8.00
C ALA A 366 -31.90 23.26 7.10
N LEU A 367 -31.37 23.04 5.90
CA LEU A 367 -31.16 24.12 4.94
C LEU A 367 -32.50 24.72 4.52
N LYS A 368 -32.53 26.05 4.42
CA LYS A 368 -33.65 26.76 3.79
C LYS A 368 -33.65 26.42 2.30
N ASP A 369 -34.85 26.31 1.74
CA ASP A 369 -35.02 26.12 0.30
C ASP A 369 -34.38 27.32 -0.42
N SER A 370 -33.48 27.04 -1.36
CA SER A 370 -32.60 28.02 -1.99
C SER A 370 -33.11 28.56 -3.31
#